data_AF-A0A090TEG2-F1
#
_entry.id   AF-A0A090TEG2-F1
#
_cell.length_a   1.000
_cell.length_b   1.000
_cell.length_c   1.000
_cell.angle_alpha   90.00
_cell.angle_beta   90.00
_cell.angle_gamma   90.00
#
_symmetry.space_group_name_H-M   'P 1'
#
loop_
_entity.id
_entity.type
_entity.pdbx_description
1 polymer ?
#
loop_
_entity_poly.entity_id
_entity_poly.type
_entity_poly.pdbx_seq_one_letter_code
_entity_poly.pdbx_strand_id
1 'polypeptide(L)'
;MANNILNRYLFEELSVRGELVQLDTAYQEILSSKDYPAPLQKLLGDLLVSTSLLTATLKFEGSITMQLQGDGPVSLAVINGDHNQKLRGVARWEGDIADDANIHDMMGKGYLVITITPDKGERYQGVVGLEGDTLAEVLEGYFERSEQLKTRLWIRSGEFEGKPHAAGMMLQVMPDGTGSAEDFEHLEQLTNTVKDEELFGLEANTLLYRLYNQDKVQVFEPKQVEFSAAAHANVAQVRFQQWHKKRSWIS
;
A
#
# COMPACT_ATOMS: atom_id res chain seq x y z
N MET A 1 -7.52 0.86 21.36
CA MET A 1 -7.02 2.20 20.96
C MET A 1 -7.09 2.26 19.46
N ALA A 2 -7.29 3.43 18.85
CA ALA A 2 -7.20 3.53 17.40
C ALA A 2 -5.74 3.29 16.95
N ASN A 3 -5.54 2.38 16.02
CA ASN A 3 -4.25 1.97 15.47
C ASN A 3 -3.99 2.76 14.18
N ASN A 4 -3.02 3.67 14.20
CA ASN A 4 -2.43 4.25 12.98
C ASN A 4 -0.92 4.00 13.02
N ILE A 5 -0.53 2.73 12.92
CA ILE A 5 0.85 2.32 13.19
C ILE A 5 1.35 1.43 12.06
N LEU A 6 2.55 1.73 11.59
CA LEU A 6 3.34 0.88 10.73
C LEU A 6 4.46 0.21 11.54
N ASN A 7 4.46 -1.12 11.54
CA ASN A 7 5.46 -1.96 12.16
C ASN A 7 6.30 -2.60 11.07
N ARG A 8 7.62 -2.50 11.19
CA ARG A 8 8.56 -3.22 10.34
C ARG A 8 9.11 -4.40 11.10
N TYR A 9 9.33 -5.51 10.41
CA TYR A 9 9.94 -6.69 10.98
C TYR A 9 10.80 -7.41 9.95
N LEU A 10 11.71 -8.25 10.43
CA LEU A 10 12.67 -8.97 9.62
C LEU A 10 12.75 -10.42 10.09
N PHE A 11 12.68 -11.33 9.14
CA PHE A 11 13.05 -12.74 9.29
C PHE A 11 14.49 -12.87 8.84
N GLU A 12 15.44 -12.62 9.76
CA GLU A 12 16.88 -12.56 9.45
C GLU A 12 17.38 -13.86 8.82
N GLU A 13 16.91 -15.01 9.32
CA GLU A 13 17.33 -16.34 8.87
C GLU A 13 16.70 -16.75 7.52
N LEU A 14 15.60 -16.09 7.13
CA LEU A 14 14.86 -16.38 5.90
C LEU A 14 15.11 -15.34 4.80
N SER A 15 15.87 -14.27 5.11
CA SER A 15 16.09 -13.13 4.22
C SER A 15 14.80 -12.55 3.65
N VAL A 16 13.78 -12.42 4.50
CA VAL A 16 12.50 -11.79 4.15
C VAL A 16 12.25 -10.64 5.11
N ARG A 17 11.97 -9.45 4.57
CA ARG A 17 11.43 -8.34 5.35
C ARG A 17 9.92 -8.34 5.30
N GLY A 18 9.32 -7.91 6.40
CA GLY A 18 7.89 -7.75 6.50
C GLY A 18 7.50 -6.40 7.07
N GLU A 19 6.29 -5.99 6.71
CA GLU A 19 5.66 -4.78 7.22
C GLU A 19 4.20 -5.09 7.56
N LEU A 20 3.68 -4.41 8.58
CA LEU A 20 2.28 -4.47 9.02
C LEU A 20 1.83 -3.04 9.29
N VAL A 21 0.81 -2.59 8.60
CA VAL A 21 0.17 -1.31 8.82
C VAL A 21 -1.28 -1.50 9.22
N GLN A 22 -1.71 -0.76 10.24
CA GLN A 22 -3.11 -0.68 10.68
C GLN A 22 -3.49 0.80 10.68
N LEU A 23 -4.57 1.15 9.97
CA LEU A 23 -5.00 2.51 9.70
C LEU A 23 -6.47 2.69 10.06
N ASP A 24 -6.70 3.30 11.21
CA ASP A 24 -8.02 3.56 11.75
C ASP A 24 -8.44 5.00 11.41
N THR A 25 -8.08 5.97 12.28
CA THR A 25 -8.55 7.35 12.12
C THR A 25 -7.97 8.02 10.88
N ALA A 26 -6.76 7.65 10.44
CA ALA A 26 -6.19 8.20 9.20
C ALA A 26 -7.04 7.83 7.97
N TYR A 27 -7.58 6.60 7.94
CA TYR A 27 -8.49 6.16 6.88
C TYR A 27 -9.85 6.86 7.00
N GLN A 28 -10.41 6.94 8.22
CA GLN A 28 -11.67 7.63 8.47
C GLN A 28 -11.61 9.12 8.08
N GLU A 29 -10.48 9.79 8.32
CA GLU A 29 -10.28 11.19 7.94
C GLU A 29 -10.26 11.36 6.40
N ILE A 30 -9.63 10.44 5.67
CA ILE A 30 -9.69 10.44 4.20
C ILE A 30 -11.13 10.29 3.71
N LEU A 31 -11.88 9.35 4.28
CA LEU A 31 -13.28 9.11 3.91
C LEU A 31 -14.18 10.29 4.27
N SER A 32 -13.90 11.01 5.35
CA SER A 32 -14.71 12.15 5.79
C SER A 32 -14.69 13.35 4.83
N SER A 33 -13.75 13.36 3.87
CA SER A 33 -13.60 14.48 2.94
C SER A 33 -14.75 14.62 1.93
N LYS A 34 -15.43 13.50 1.60
CA LYS A 34 -16.57 13.44 0.67
C LYS A 34 -17.41 12.18 0.90
N ASP A 35 -18.65 12.18 0.42
CA ASP A 35 -19.52 11.00 0.43
C ASP A 35 -19.14 10.01 -0.68
N TYR A 36 -18.05 9.28 -0.48
CA TYR A 36 -17.57 8.28 -1.44
C TYR A 36 -18.49 7.05 -1.49
N PRO A 37 -18.83 6.52 -2.69
CA PRO A 37 -19.48 5.22 -2.83
C PRO A 37 -18.64 4.09 -2.20
N ALA A 38 -19.28 3.05 -1.67
CA ALA A 38 -18.61 1.99 -0.92
C ALA A 38 -17.41 1.33 -1.67
N PRO A 39 -17.50 1.00 -2.97
CA PRO A 39 -16.35 0.48 -3.73
C PRO A 39 -15.17 1.46 -3.79
N LEU A 40 -15.46 2.76 -3.88
CA LEU A 40 -14.43 3.80 -3.93
C LEU A 40 -13.80 4.04 -2.56
N GLN A 41 -14.56 3.87 -1.46
CA GLN A 41 -13.98 3.83 -0.12
C GLN A 41 -12.97 2.70 -0.01
N LYS A 42 -13.35 1.48 -0.42
CA LYS A 42 -12.48 0.30 -0.45
C LYS A 42 -11.20 0.57 -1.26
N LEU A 43 -11.33 1.11 -2.47
CA LEU A 43 -10.19 1.44 -3.33
C LEU A 43 -9.25 2.47 -2.69
N LEU A 44 -9.79 3.50 -2.01
CA LEU A 44 -8.99 4.48 -1.29
C LEU A 44 -8.27 3.87 -0.08
N GLY A 45 -8.93 2.96 0.65
CA GLY A 45 -8.32 2.19 1.73
C GLY A 45 -7.17 1.33 1.22
N ASP A 46 -7.39 0.60 0.12
CA ASP A 46 -6.39 -0.26 -0.49
C ASP A 46 -5.18 0.56 -0.98
N LEU A 47 -5.41 1.71 -1.62
CA LEU A 47 -4.35 2.64 -2.02
C LEU A 47 -3.61 3.25 -0.82
N LEU A 48 -4.32 3.56 0.26
CA LEU A 48 -3.73 4.16 1.45
C LEU A 48 -2.77 3.20 2.14
N VAL A 49 -3.23 1.97 2.38
CA VAL A 49 -2.43 0.86 2.93
C VAL A 49 -1.21 0.62 2.04
N SER A 50 -1.42 0.48 0.73
CA SER A 50 -0.33 0.27 -0.22
C SER A 50 0.70 1.39 -0.16
N THR A 51 0.24 2.65 -0.15
CA THR A 51 1.15 3.80 -0.12
C THR A 51 1.96 3.81 1.17
N SER A 52 1.34 3.52 2.33
CA SER A 52 2.04 3.47 3.62
C SER A 52 3.16 2.41 3.63
N LEU A 53 2.84 1.18 3.19
CA LEU A 53 3.80 0.07 3.08
C LEU A 53 4.95 0.45 2.13
N LEU A 54 4.64 0.89 0.91
CA LEU A 54 5.67 1.27 -0.07
C LEU A 54 6.57 2.40 0.44
N THR A 55 6.01 3.37 1.15
CA THR A 55 6.78 4.47 1.74
C THR A 55 7.80 3.98 2.76
N ALA A 56 7.50 2.94 3.54
CA ALA A 56 8.39 2.39 4.54
C ALA A 56 9.58 1.62 3.94
N THR A 57 9.49 1.24 2.67
CA THR A 57 10.59 0.61 1.92
C THR A 57 11.63 1.59 1.38
N LEU A 58 11.33 2.90 1.36
CA LEU A 58 12.24 3.94 0.88
C LEU A 58 13.48 4.03 1.77
N LYS A 59 14.67 4.01 1.14
CA LYS A 59 15.96 4.16 1.83
C LYS A 59 16.42 5.62 1.99
N PHE A 60 15.60 6.58 1.58
CA PHE A 60 15.91 8.00 1.56
C PHE A 60 14.70 8.84 1.97
N GLU A 61 14.97 10.08 2.35
CA GLU A 61 13.94 11.09 2.63
C GLU A 61 13.31 11.58 1.32
N GLY A 62 12.00 11.66 1.31
CA GLY A 62 11.22 12.12 0.17
C GLY A 62 9.74 11.80 0.32
N SER A 63 9.05 11.83 -0.82
CA SER A 63 7.63 11.52 -0.95
C SER A 63 7.35 10.49 -2.03
N ILE A 64 6.25 9.75 -1.85
CA ILE A 64 5.68 8.85 -2.84
C ILE A 64 4.26 9.31 -3.16
N THR A 65 3.85 9.13 -4.41
CA THR A 65 2.47 9.32 -4.86
C THR A 65 2.06 8.10 -5.64
N MET A 66 1.01 7.43 -5.17
CA MET A 66 0.33 6.36 -5.89
C MET A 66 -0.96 6.90 -6.46
N GLN A 67 -1.12 6.76 -7.77
CA GLN A 67 -2.21 7.38 -8.49
C GLN A 67 -2.80 6.41 -9.52
N LEU A 68 -4.07 6.09 -9.37
CA LEU A 68 -4.87 5.42 -10.38
C LEU A 68 -5.51 6.46 -11.29
N GLN A 69 -5.37 6.28 -12.60
CA GLN A 69 -6.02 7.09 -13.62
C GLN A 69 -6.67 6.17 -14.66
N GLY A 70 -7.85 6.54 -15.12
CA GLY A 70 -8.58 5.76 -16.11
C GLY A 70 -9.71 6.53 -16.77
N ASP A 71 -10.39 5.87 -17.70
CA ASP A 71 -11.50 6.42 -18.49
C ASP A 71 -12.89 5.94 -18.02
N GLY A 72 -12.96 5.22 -16.90
CA GLY A 72 -14.20 4.83 -16.23
C GLY A 72 -14.82 5.92 -15.36
N PRO A 73 -15.88 5.59 -14.58
CA PRO A 73 -16.55 6.50 -13.66
C PRO A 73 -15.61 7.19 -12.67
N VAL A 74 -14.55 6.49 -12.24
CA VAL A 74 -13.48 7.04 -11.39
C VAL A 74 -12.31 7.48 -12.28
N SER A 75 -12.25 8.78 -12.57
CA SER A 75 -11.17 9.36 -13.40
C SER A 75 -9.84 9.46 -12.68
N LEU A 76 -9.85 9.54 -11.34
CA LEU A 76 -8.64 9.70 -10.52
C LEU A 76 -8.88 9.16 -9.10
N ALA A 77 -7.96 8.34 -8.60
CA ALA A 77 -7.78 8.09 -7.18
C ALA A 77 -6.30 8.23 -6.83
N VAL A 78 -5.96 9.06 -5.84
CA VAL A 78 -4.57 9.37 -5.51
C VAL A 78 -4.33 9.40 -4.01
N ILE A 79 -3.25 8.77 -3.57
CA ILE A 79 -2.69 8.91 -2.23
C ILE A 79 -1.24 9.41 -2.36
N ASN A 80 -0.89 10.38 -1.54
CA ASN A 80 0.47 10.89 -1.38
C ASN A 80 0.93 10.61 0.06
N GLY A 81 2.16 10.14 0.19
CA GLY A 81 2.83 9.87 1.46
C GLY A 81 4.25 10.39 1.47
N ASP A 82 4.82 10.55 2.67
CA ASP A 82 6.23 10.90 2.86
C ASP A 82 6.93 9.95 3.84
N HIS A 83 8.25 10.01 3.90
CA HIS A 83 9.09 9.19 4.77
C HIS A 83 8.74 9.25 6.28
N ASN A 84 7.93 10.24 6.70
CA ASN A 84 7.38 10.39 8.06
C ASN A 84 5.97 9.79 8.20
N GLN A 85 5.51 9.04 7.21
CA GLN A 85 4.19 8.41 7.17
C GLN A 85 3.03 9.41 7.29
N LYS A 86 3.22 10.63 6.75
CA LYS A 86 2.14 11.60 6.60
C LYS A 86 1.42 11.35 5.29
N LEU A 87 0.20 10.84 5.37
CA LEU A 87 -0.59 10.39 4.23
C LEU A 87 -1.76 11.33 3.97
N ARG A 88 -2.13 11.46 2.71
CA ARG A 88 -3.34 12.18 2.27
C ARG A 88 -3.80 11.66 0.93
N GLY A 89 -5.06 11.85 0.61
CA GLY A 89 -5.56 11.45 -0.68
C GLY A 89 -6.94 11.97 -1.03
N VAL A 90 -7.32 11.73 -2.27
CA VAL A 90 -8.61 12.13 -2.82
C VAL A 90 -8.93 11.27 -4.04
N ALA A 91 -10.22 11.05 -4.27
CA ALA A 91 -10.73 10.58 -5.55
C ALA A 91 -11.63 11.60 -6.25
N ARG A 92 -11.66 11.48 -7.58
CA ARG A 92 -12.61 12.15 -8.49
C ARG A 92 -13.37 11.08 -9.25
N TRP A 93 -14.68 11.16 -9.15
CA TRP A 93 -15.59 10.28 -9.85
C TRP A 93 -16.79 11.09 -10.34
N GLU A 94 -17.43 10.60 -11.39
CA GLU A 94 -18.67 11.14 -11.92
C GLU A 94 -19.61 9.99 -12.27
N GLY A 95 -20.91 10.19 -12.02
CA GLY A 95 -21.93 9.17 -12.21
C GLY A 95 -22.02 8.18 -11.05
N ASP A 96 -22.82 7.14 -11.27
CA ASP A 96 -23.10 6.10 -10.28
C ASP A 96 -22.08 4.97 -10.39
N ILE A 97 -21.69 4.42 -9.23
CA ILE A 97 -20.82 3.25 -9.11
C ILE A 97 -21.65 2.15 -8.45
N ALA A 98 -21.75 0.99 -9.08
CA ALA A 98 -22.47 -0.16 -8.52
C ALA A 98 -21.80 -0.65 -7.22
N ASP A 99 -22.58 -1.11 -6.24
CA ASP A 99 -22.06 -1.52 -4.92
C ASP A 99 -21.04 -2.67 -4.97
N ASP A 100 -21.06 -3.48 -6.02
CA ASP A 100 -20.16 -4.60 -6.28
C ASP A 100 -19.07 -4.30 -7.33
N ALA A 101 -18.93 -3.04 -7.75
CA ALA A 101 -17.95 -2.61 -8.75
C ALA A 101 -16.51 -2.96 -8.33
N ASN A 102 -15.79 -3.64 -9.23
CA ASN A 102 -14.37 -3.91 -9.05
C ASN A 102 -13.49 -2.74 -9.57
N ILE A 103 -12.17 -2.90 -9.51
CA ILE A 103 -11.23 -1.88 -9.96
C ILE A 103 -11.38 -1.54 -11.46
N HIS A 104 -11.74 -2.51 -12.31
CA HIS A 104 -11.95 -2.30 -13.75
C HIS A 104 -13.27 -1.62 -14.06
N ASP A 105 -14.33 -1.94 -13.31
CA ASP A 105 -15.63 -1.26 -13.43
C ASP A 105 -15.50 0.23 -13.07
N MET A 106 -14.70 0.53 -12.03
CA MET A 106 -14.44 1.90 -11.58
C MET A 106 -13.47 2.66 -12.50
N MET A 107 -12.34 2.06 -12.85
CA MET A 107 -11.27 2.76 -13.57
C MET A 107 -11.40 2.67 -15.09
N GLY A 108 -12.18 1.72 -15.62
CA GLY A 108 -12.18 1.41 -17.05
C GLY A 108 -10.79 0.96 -17.52
N LYS A 109 -10.36 1.47 -18.68
CA LYS A 109 -8.98 1.34 -19.13
C LYS A 109 -8.11 2.33 -18.36
N GLY A 110 -7.40 1.82 -17.37
CA GLY A 110 -6.56 2.63 -16.50
C GLY A 110 -5.13 2.14 -16.36
N TYR A 111 -4.39 2.90 -15.58
CA TYR A 111 -3.02 2.60 -15.16
C TYR A 111 -2.79 3.11 -13.74
N LEU A 112 -1.91 2.40 -13.03
CA LEU A 112 -1.34 2.86 -11.78
C LEU A 112 -0.02 3.57 -12.07
N VAL A 113 0.11 4.78 -11.54
CA VAL A 113 1.33 5.59 -11.57
C VAL A 113 1.92 5.64 -10.18
N ILE A 114 3.17 5.23 -10.04
CA ILE A 114 3.94 5.37 -8.80
C ILE A 114 5.02 6.42 -9.06
N THR A 115 4.91 7.57 -8.41
CA THR A 115 5.93 8.62 -8.44
C THR A 115 6.69 8.63 -7.14
N ILE A 116 8.00 8.63 -7.19
CA ILE A 116 8.87 8.83 -6.03
C ILE A 116 9.69 10.08 -6.26
N THR A 117 9.60 11.02 -5.31
CA THR A 117 10.31 12.29 -5.35
C THR A 117 11.19 12.39 -4.10
N PRO A 118 12.48 12.03 -4.22
CA PRO A 118 13.45 12.22 -3.14
C PRO A 118 13.62 13.71 -2.83
N ASP A 119 13.92 14.05 -1.57
CA ASP A 119 14.28 15.43 -1.20
C ASP A 119 15.61 15.86 -1.86
N LYS A 120 16.48 14.87 -2.09
CA LYS A 120 17.74 15.02 -2.82
C LYS A 120 17.88 13.89 -3.83
N GLY A 121 17.94 14.25 -5.11
CA GLY A 121 18.12 13.31 -6.21
C GLY A 121 17.12 13.52 -7.32
N GLU A 122 17.03 12.52 -8.19
CA GLU A 122 16.15 12.55 -9.36
C GLU A 122 14.80 11.91 -9.04
N ARG A 123 13.73 12.52 -9.56
CA ARG A 123 12.38 11.94 -9.51
C ARG A 123 12.35 10.64 -10.31
N TYR A 124 11.74 9.61 -9.72
CA TYR A 124 11.44 8.35 -10.38
C TYR A 124 9.93 8.20 -10.62
N GLN A 125 9.55 7.57 -11.73
CA GLN A 125 8.16 7.30 -12.05
C GLN A 125 8.02 5.94 -12.73
N GLY A 126 7.22 5.06 -12.12
CA GLY A 126 6.74 3.82 -12.70
C GLY A 126 5.30 3.98 -13.18
N VAL A 127 4.97 3.37 -14.33
CA VAL A 127 3.61 3.27 -14.84
C VAL A 127 3.34 1.81 -15.14
N VAL A 128 2.25 1.27 -14.59
CA VAL A 128 1.83 -0.12 -14.78
C VAL A 128 0.36 -0.13 -15.20
N GLY A 129 0.02 -0.99 -16.15
CA GLY A 129 -1.39 -1.23 -16.48
C GLY A 129 -2.11 -1.88 -15.30
N LEU A 130 -3.43 -1.75 -15.25
CA LEU A 130 -4.24 -2.47 -14.27
C LEU A 130 -4.37 -3.94 -14.73
N GLU A 131 -3.31 -4.72 -14.54
CA GLU A 131 -3.29 -6.16 -14.79
C GLU A 131 -3.49 -6.90 -13.46
N GLY A 132 -4.52 -7.74 -13.39
CA GLY A 132 -4.99 -8.37 -12.14
C GLY A 132 -6.36 -7.82 -11.71
N ASP A 133 -7.00 -8.50 -10.78
CA ASP A 133 -8.36 -8.19 -10.32
C ASP A 133 -8.36 -7.28 -9.07
N THR A 134 -7.22 -7.17 -8.40
CA THR A 134 -7.05 -6.36 -7.17
C THR A 134 -5.84 -5.43 -7.26
N LEU A 135 -5.84 -4.35 -6.45
CA LEU A 135 -4.70 -3.44 -6.37
C LEU A 135 -3.42 -4.16 -5.89
N ALA A 136 -3.56 -5.14 -4.99
CA ALA A 136 -2.45 -5.97 -4.53
C ALA A 136 -1.80 -6.71 -5.71
N GLU A 137 -2.57 -7.40 -6.54
CA GLU A 137 -2.06 -8.10 -7.73
C GLU A 137 -1.37 -7.16 -8.73
N VAL A 138 -1.95 -5.98 -8.97
CA VAL A 138 -1.35 -4.95 -9.84
C VAL A 138 0.03 -4.54 -9.31
N LEU A 139 0.16 -4.33 -8.00
CA LEU A 139 1.40 -3.93 -7.35
C LEU A 139 2.43 -5.06 -7.32
N GLU A 140 2.02 -6.28 -7.01
CA GLU A 140 2.88 -7.46 -7.02
C GLU A 140 3.47 -7.67 -8.42
N GLY A 141 2.64 -7.55 -9.47
CA GLY A 141 3.09 -7.57 -10.86
C GLY A 141 4.06 -6.43 -11.20
N TYR A 142 3.86 -5.23 -10.63
CA TYR A 142 4.81 -4.12 -10.78
C TYR A 142 6.17 -4.45 -10.15
N PHE A 143 6.22 -4.98 -8.92
CA PHE A 143 7.47 -5.34 -8.26
C PHE A 143 8.20 -6.47 -8.98
N GLU A 144 7.48 -7.49 -9.43
CA GLU A 144 8.04 -8.62 -10.18
C GLU A 144 8.73 -8.14 -11.46
N ARG A 145 8.05 -7.29 -12.26
CA ARG A 145 8.55 -6.86 -13.58
C ARG A 145 9.55 -5.71 -13.52
N SER A 146 9.34 -4.75 -12.61
CA SER A 146 10.10 -3.49 -12.60
C SER A 146 11.29 -3.54 -11.65
N GLU A 147 11.09 -4.17 -10.49
CA GLU A 147 12.06 -4.19 -9.38
C GLU A 147 12.76 -5.54 -9.24
N GLN A 148 12.22 -6.61 -9.85
CA GLN A 148 12.74 -7.99 -9.75
C GLN A 148 12.83 -8.47 -8.30
N LEU A 149 11.85 -8.09 -7.48
CA LEU A 149 11.73 -8.48 -6.08
C LEU A 149 10.42 -9.22 -5.84
N LYS A 150 10.50 -10.48 -5.39
CA LYS A 150 9.33 -11.24 -4.96
C LYS A 150 8.69 -10.51 -3.77
N THR A 151 7.47 -10.03 -3.98
CA THR A 151 6.72 -9.19 -3.04
C THR A 151 5.30 -9.73 -2.97
N ARG A 152 4.73 -9.79 -1.76
CA ARG A 152 3.33 -10.12 -1.52
C ARG A 152 2.67 -9.11 -0.62
N LEU A 153 1.41 -8.80 -0.91
CA LEU A 153 0.60 -7.79 -0.24
C LEU A 153 -0.74 -8.39 0.18
N TRP A 154 -1.01 -8.36 1.48
CA TRP A 154 -2.33 -8.66 2.04
C TRP A 154 -2.98 -7.36 2.45
N ILE A 155 -3.92 -6.88 1.64
CA ILE A 155 -4.60 -5.60 1.88
C ILE A 155 -6.05 -5.89 2.23
N ARG A 156 -6.53 -5.28 3.31
CA ARG A 156 -7.91 -5.40 3.79
C ARG A 156 -8.46 -4.02 4.11
N SER A 157 -9.70 -3.80 3.71
CA SER A 157 -10.47 -2.61 4.02
C SER A 157 -11.92 -3.04 4.28
N GLY A 158 -12.50 -2.53 5.36
CA GLY A 158 -13.80 -3.00 5.82
C GLY A 158 -14.29 -2.25 7.05
N GLU A 159 -15.33 -2.79 7.69
CA GLU A 159 -15.86 -2.27 8.95
C GLU A 159 -15.44 -3.16 10.11
N PHE A 160 -14.98 -2.54 11.20
CA PHE A 160 -14.69 -3.20 12.46
C PHE A 160 -15.19 -2.31 13.60
N GLU A 161 -15.92 -2.88 14.55
CA GLU A 161 -16.57 -2.15 15.65
C GLU A 161 -17.41 -0.93 15.19
N GLY A 162 -18.11 -1.06 14.06
CA GLY A 162 -18.97 -0.01 13.52
C GLY A 162 -18.22 1.16 12.86
N LYS A 163 -16.92 1.00 12.57
CA LYS A 163 -16.09 2.04 11.94
C LYS A 163 -15.30 1.49 10.75
N PRO A 164 -15.05 2.32 9.72
CA PRO A 164 -14.12 1.97 8.65
C PRO A 164 -12.70 1.75 9.17
N HIS A 165 -12.09 0.65 8.75
CA HIS A 165 -10.71 0.28 9.00
C HIS A 165 -10.04 -0.12 7.68
N ALA A 166 -8.74 0.17 7.57
CA ALA A 166 -7.90 -0.34 6.51
C ALA A 166 -6.58 -0.83 7.11
N ALA A 167 -6.11 -1.98 6.68
CA ALA A 167 -4.87 -2.54 7.19
C ALA A 167 -4.24 -3.43 6.13
N GLY A 168 -2.94 -3.69 6.29
CA GLY A 168 -2.28 -4.63 5.41
C GLY A 168 -0.93 -5.07 5.88
N MET A 169 -0.50 -6.18 5.29
CA MET A 169 0.82 -6.76 5.49
C MET A 169 1.55 -6.80 4.16
N MET A 170 2.87 -6.63 4.20
CA MET A 170 3.75 -6.85 3.06
C MET A 170 4.83 -7.81 3.47
N LEU A 171 5.16 -8.77 2.60
CA LEU A 171 6.39 -9.55 2.68
C LEU A 171 7.20 -9.33 1.40
N GLN A 172 8.52 -9.20 1.54
CA GLN A 172 9.41 -9.02 0.41
C GLN A 172 10.77 -9.68 0.65
N VAL A 173 11.28 -10.37 -0.36
CA VAL A 173 12.63 -10.96 -0.33
C VAL A 173 13.69 -9.86 -0.22
N MET A 174 14.68 -10.06 0.65
CA MET A 174 15.83 -9.20 0.79
C MET A 174 16.84 -9.48 -0.34
N PRO A 175 17.49 -8.45 -0.90
CA PRO A 175 18.47 -8.61 -1.99
C PRO A 175 19.86 -9.03 -1.47
N ASP A 176 19.94 -9.88 -0.45
CA ASP A 176 21.20 -10.36 0.16
C ASP A 176 21.68 -11.70 -0.43
N GLY A 177 20.80 -12.41 -1.15
CA GLY A 177 21.10 -13.67 -1.82
C GLY A 177 21.16 -14.89 -0.90
N THR A 178 20.68 -14.78 0.35
CA THR A 178 20.76 -15.88 1.33
C THR A 178 19.44 -16.61 1.58
N GLY A 179 18.30 -16.02 1.23
CA GLY A 179 16.99 -16.68 1.33
C GLY A 179 16.68 -17.62 0.17
N SER A 180 15.83 -18.62 0.41
CA SER A 180 15.30 -19.52 -0.62
C SER A 180 13.88 -19.13 -1.06
N ALA A 181 13.44 -19.70 -2.20
CA ALA A 181 12.05 -19.54 -2.63
C ALA A 181 11.05 -20.21 -1.67
N GLU A 182 11.45 -21.34 -1.07
CA GLU A 182 10.65 -22.11 -0.11
C GLU A 182 10.43 -21.33 1.19
N ASP A 183 11.43 -20.58 1.66
CA ASP A 183 11.31 -19.75 2.86
C ASP A 183 10.23 -18.67 2.69
N PHE A 184 10.21 -18.01 1.54
CA PHE A 184 9.18 -17.02 1.23
C PHE A 184 7.80 -17.69 1.11
N GLU A 185 7.70 -18.84 0.45
CA GLU A 185 6.43 -19.57 0.29
C GLU A 185 5.86 -20.03 1.62
N HIS A 186 6.71 -20.47 2.56
CA HIS A 186 6.31 -20.79 3.93
C HIS A 186 5.65 -19.58 4.63
N LEU A 187 6.33 -18.43 4.64
CA LEU A 187 5.80 -17.21 5.24
C LEU A 187 4.52 -16.72 4.54
N GLU A 188 4.47 -16.83 3.20
CA GLU A 188 3.30 -16.50 2.40
C GLU A 188 2.09 -17.37 2.80
N GLN A 189 2.29 -18.68 2.96
CA GLN A 189 1.24 -19.61 3.39
C GLN A 189 0.72 -19.29 4.80
N LEU A 190 1.59 -18.95 5.74
CA LEU A 190 1.19 -18.53 7.08
C LEU A 190 0.37 -17.24 7.03
N THR A 191 0.87 -16.23 6.31
CA THR A 191 0.23 -14.91 6.22
C THR A 191 -1.11 -14.98 5.49
N ASN A 192 -1.28 -15.89 4.53
CA ASN A 192 -2.57 -16.14 3.86
C ASN A 192 -3.70 -16.52 4.82
N THR A 193 -3.38 -16.98 6.04
CA THR A 193 -4.38 -17.35 7.05
C THR A 193 -4.89 -16.16 7.88
N VAL A 194 -4.30 -14.98 7.72
CA VAL A 194 -4.70 -13.78 8.47
C VAL A 194 -6.14 -13.39 8.17
N LYS A 195 -6.90 -13.11 9.23
CA LYS A 195 -8.29 -12.66 9.14
C LYS A 195 -8.42 -11.17 9.33
N ASP A 196 -9.49 -10.61 8.77
CA ASP A 196 -9.80 -9.19 8.87
C ASP A 196 -9.97 -8.75 10.32
N GLU A 197 -10.67 -9.53 11.16
CA GLU A 197 -10.86 -9.15 12.57
C GLU A 197 -9.53 -9.17 13.37
N GLU A 198 -8.61 -10.05 12.98
CA GLU A 198 -7.28 -10.13 13.59
C GLU A 198 -6.42 -8.95 13.15
N LEU A 199 -6.46 -8.63 11.86
CA LEU A 199 -5.68 -7.56 11.25
C LEU A 199 -6.15 -6.17 11.72
N PHE A 200 -7.45 -5.99 11.95
CA PHE A 200 -8.01 -4.74 12.47
C PHE A 200 -7.92 -4.64 13.99
N GLY A 201 -8.16 -5.75 14.71
CA GLY A 201 -8.37 -5.71 16.17
C GLY A 201 -7.16 -6.04 17.04
N LEU A 202 -6.20 -6.84 16.56
CA LEU A 202 -5.05 -7.25 17.38
C LEU A 202 -3.92 -6.24 17.32
N GLU A 203 -3.21 -6.07 18.44
CA GLU A 203 -1.94 -5.35 18.41
C GLU A 203 -0.89 -6.10 17.58
N ALA A 204 -0.05 -5.35 16.87
CA ALA A 204 0.94 -5.88 15.94
C ALA A 204 1.78 -7.04 16.50
N ASN A 205 2.36 -6.89 17.69
CA ASN A 205 3.17 -7.97 18.29
C ASN A 205 2.37 -9.25 18.56
N THR A 206 1.08 -9.12 18.93
CA THR A 206 0.20 -10.27 19.15
C THR A 206 -0.12 -10.97 17.84
N LEU A 207 -0.42 -10.19 16.78
CA LEU A 207 -0.69 -10.72 15.46
C LEU A 207 0.53 -11.41 14.86
N LEU A 208 1.70 -10.77 14.92
CA LEU A 208 2.95 -11.33 14.42
C LEU A 208 3.33 -12.62 15.16
N TYR A 209 3.15 -12.67 16.49
CA TYR A 209 3.36 -13.90 17.25
C TYR A 209 2.35 -15.00 16.85
N ARG A 210 1.07 -14.65 16.64
CA ARG A 210 0.05 -15.62 16.22
C ARG A 210 0.42 -16.29 14.88
N LEU A 211 0.92 -15.51 13.93
CA LEU A 211 1.29 -15.98 12.60
C LEU A 211 2.64 -16.70 12.58
N TYR A 212 3.64 -16.17 13.29
CA TYR A 212 5.05 -16.51 13.08
C TYR A 212 5.76 -17.01 14.36
N ASN A 213 5.05 -17.55 15.36
CA ASN A 213 5.69 -17.99 16.62
C ASN A 213 6.75 -19.09 16.47
N GLN A 214 6.81 -19.78 15.33
CA GLN A 214 7.84 -20.78 15.03
C GLN A 214 9.06 -20.17 14.35
N ASP A 215 8.97 -18.94 13.87
CA ASP A 215 10.03 -18.24 13.16
C ASP A 215 10.66 -17.17 14.06
N LYS A 216 11.95 -16.88 13.84
CA LYS A 216 12.64 -15.82 14.57
C LYS A 216 12.37 -14.47 13.89
N VAL A 217 11.46 -13.71 14.49
CA VAL A 217 11.07 -12.38 13.98
C VAL A 217 11.71 -11.27 14.80
N GLN A 218 12.48 -10.41 14.15
CA GLN A 218 12.95 -9.15 14.72
C GLN A 218 11.95 -8.04 14.37
N VAL A 219 11.28 -7.46 15.38
CA VAL A 219 10.39 -6.31 15.19
C VAL A 219 11.16 -5.02 15.50
N PHE A 220 11.03 -4.01 14.63
CA PHE A 220 11.66 -2.70 14.80
C PHE A 220 10.71 -1.70 15.46
N GLU A 221 11.26 -0.54 15.86
CA GLU A 221 10.47 0.56 16.40
C GLU A 221 9.33 0.95 15.44
N PRO A 222 8.08 0.98 15.94
CA PRO A 222 6.93 1.35 15.12
C PRO A 222 6.98 2.81 14.69
N LYS A 223 6.40 3.10 13.52
CA LYS A 223 6.16 4.46 13.04
C LYS A 223 4.68 4.79 13.14
N GLN A 224 4.36 5.96 13.69
CA GLN A 224 3.01 6.52 13.63
C GLN A 224 2.70 6.91 12.18
N VAL A 225 1.47 6.65 11.76
CA VAL A 225 0.91 7.08 10.48
C VAL A 225 -0.09 8.18 10.76
N GLU A 226 0.03 9.30 10.05
CA GLU A 226 -0.79 10.48 10.29
C GLU A 226 -1.50 10.91 9.01
N PHE A 227 -2.76 11.32 9.13
CA PHE A 227 -3.42 12.05 8.05
C PHE A 227 -2.91 13.49 7.99
N SER A 228 -2.71 14.01 6.78
CA SER A 228 -2.26 15.38 6.54
C SER A 228 -3.31 16.20 5.80
N ALA A 229 -3.94 17.13 6.52
CA ALA A 229 -5.01 18.00 6.01
C ALA A 229 -4.55 19.18 5.12
N ALA A 230 -3.24 19.32 4.84
CA ALA A 230 -2.69 20.56 4.28
C ALA A 230 -3.42 21.06 3.02
N ALA A 231 -3.89 22.32 3.11
CA ALA A 231 -4.71 22.99 2.13
C ALA A 231 -3.99 23.15 0.77
N HIS A 232 -4.71 22.77 -0.29
CA HIS A 232 -4.32 22.89 -1.70
C HIS A 232 -3.26 21.87 -2.11
N ALA A 233 -3.70 20.63 -2.31
CA ALA A 233 -3.02 19.77 -3.27
C ALA A 233 -3.10 20.48 -4.64
N ASN A 234 -2.00 21.09 -5.07
CA ASN A 234 -1.67 21.03 -6.48
C ASN A 234 -1.60 19.53 -6.81
N VAL A 235 -2.75 18.97 -7.22
CA VAL A 235 -2.79 17.71 -7.95
C VAL A 235 -2.06 18.04 -9.23
N ALA A 236 -0.73 17.92 -9.19
CA ALA A 236 0.09 18.15 -10.35
C ALA A 236 -0.46 17.24 -11.43
N GLN A 237 -0.99 17.83 -12.51
CA GLN A 237 -1.30 17.08 -13.71
C GLN A 237 -0.03 16.31 -14.05
N VAL A 238 -0.09 14.98 -13.94
CA VAL A 238 0.96 14.11 -14.44
C VAL A 238 0.99 14.33 -15.95
N ARG A 239 1.89 15.21 -16.41
CA ARG A 239 2.24 15.28 -17.82
C ARG A 239 3.08 14.05 -18.11
N PHE A 240 2.57 13.20 -18.98
CA PHE A 240 3.28 12.05 -19.52
C PHE A 240 4.61 12.54 -20.11
N GLN A 241 5.72 12.27 -19.43
CA GLN A 241 7.03 12.32 -20.06
C GLN A 241 7.51 10.88 -20.19
N GLN A 242 7.57 10.37 -21.42
CA GLN A 242 8.19 9.08 -21.70
C GLN A 242 9.66 9.15 -21.28
N TRP A 243 9.99 8.51 -20.15
CA TRP A 243 11.37 8.27 -19.75
C TRP A 243 11.62 6.78 -19.62
N HIS A 244 12.38 6.24 -20.55
CA HIS A 244 12.94 4.89 -20.44
C HIS A 244 14.21 4.93 -19.60
N LYS A 245 14.10 4.89 -18.26
CA LYS A 245 15.24 4.57 -17.41
C LYS A 245 14.83 3.61 -16.29
N LYS A 246 15.17 2.34 -16.46
CA LYS A 246 15.18 1.32 -15.40
C LYS A 246 16.23 1.71 -14.36
N ARG A 247 15.80 2.23 -13.22
CA ARG A 247 16.59 2.26 -11.98
C ARG A 247 15.67 1.76 -10.87
N SER A 248 16.08 0.69 -10.19
CA SER A 248 15.40 0.24 -8.99
C SER A 248 15.59 1.32 -7.91
N TRP A 249 14.52 1.67 -7.23
CA TRP A 249 14.53 2.63 -6.11
C TRP A 249 14.63 1.94 -4.75
N ILE A 250 14.61 0.60 -4.76
CA ILE A 250 14.60 -0.27 -3.57
C ILE A 250 16.00 -0.83 -3.29
N SER A 251 16.90 -0.84 -4.29
CA SER A 251 18.29 -1.27 -4.17
C SER A 251 19.20 -0.21 -3.58
#